data_AF-A0A7G9BJI2-F1
#
_entry.id   AF-A0A7G9BJI2-F1
#
_cell.length_a   1.000
_cell.length_b   1.000
_cell.length_c   1.000
_cell.angle_alpha   90.00
_cell.angle_beta   90.00
_cell.angle_gamma   90.00
#
_symmetry.space_group_name_H-M   'P 1'
#
loop_
_entity.id
_entity.type
_entity.pdbx_description
1 polymer ?
#
loop_
_entity_poly.entity_id
_entity_poly.type
_entity_poly.pdbx_seq_one_letter_code
_entity_poly.pdbx_strand_id
1 'polypeptide(L)'
;MCEVLNVSSSCFYRWLISPESPSEQRSKALLDKIQQVHSDSKYIYGSPRITAELHKKGEMVSRSYVARLMKKHGIRSKVKKNIG
;
A
#
# COMPACT_ATOMS: atom_id res chain seq x y z
N MET A 1 22.52 7.68 9.74
CA MET A 1 21.83 8.47 8.69
C MET A 1 21.84 7.64 7.41
N CYS A 2 21.05 6.57 7.33
CA CYS A 2 21.28 5.56 6.29
C CYS A 2 20.00 5.20 5.52
N GLU A 3 20.04 5.64 4.26
CA GLU A 3 19.85 4.81 3.07
C GLU A 3 18.51 4.12 2.97
N VAL A 4 17.60 4.83 2.32
CA VAL A 4 16.37 4.21 1.89
C VAL A 4 16.44 3.90 0.41
N LEU A 5 16.54 2.59 0.17
CA LEU A 5 16.58 1.91 -1.10
C LEU A 5 15.57 2.50 -2.08
N ASN A 6 16.14 3.04 -3.15
CA ASN A 6 15.51 3.52 -4.37
C ASN A 6 15.00 2.31 -5.18
N VAL A 7 14.03 1.57 -4.63
CA VAL A 7 13.43 0.42 -5.35
C VAL A 7 12.41 0.98 -6.31
N SER A 8 12.76 0.95 -7.60
CA SER A 8 11.95 1.40 -8.72
C SER A 8 10.51 0.87 -8.60
N SER A 9 9.62 1.76 -8.14
CA SER A 9 8.25 1.46 -7.75
C SER A 9 7.41 0.96 -8.92
N SER A 10 7.76 1.28 -10.16
CA SER A 10 6.93 1.07 -11.34
C SER A 10 6.78 -0.39 -11.79
N CYS A 11 7.78 -1.26 -11.59
CA CYS A 11 7.71 -2.66 -12.05
C CYS A 11 6.90 -3.57 -11.13
N PHE A 12 6.92 -3.33 -9.80
CA PHE A 12 6.17 -4.16 -8.85
C PHE A 12 4.65 -3.95 -8.95
N TYR A 13 4.16 -2.87 -9.58
CA TYR A 13 2.72 -2.57 -9.64
C TYR A 13 2.07 -2.87 -11.00
N ARG A 14 2.84 -3.22 -12.04
CA ARG A 14 2.28 -3.45 -13.39
C ARG A 14 1.43 -4.72 -13.48
N TRP A 15 1.76 -5.78 -12.74
CA TRP A 15 0.96 -7.01 -12.65
C TRP A 15 -0.36 -6.87 -11.87
N LEU A 16 -0.58 -5.73 -11.22
CA LEU A 16 -1.68 -5.51 -10.27
C LEU A 16 -2.91 -4.84 -10.90
N ILE A 17 -2.82 -4.43 -12.17
CA ILE A 17 -3.87 -3.69 -12.89
C ILE A 17 -4.55 -4.62 -13.90
N SER A 18 -5.26 -5.65 -13.43
CA SER A 18 -6.26 -6.35 -14.25
C SER A 18 -7.64 -6.06 -13.69
N PRO A 19 -8.47 -5.19 -14.32
CA PRO A 19 -9.82 -4.90 -13.86
C PRO A 19 -10.84 -5.83 -14.53
N GLU A 20 -11.73 -6.46 -13.75
CA GLU A 20 -12.84 -7.24 -14.32
C GLU A 20 -14.24 -6.75 -13.90
N SER A 21 -14.41 -5.68 -13.10
CA SER A 21 -15.77 -5.23 -12.68
C SER A 21 -15.93 -3.75 -12.22
N PRO A 22 -17.13 -3.13 -12.35
CA PRO A 22 -17.41 -1.75 -11.92
C PRO A 22 -17.20 -1.48 -10.42
N SER A 23 -17.53 -2.43 -9.54
CA SER A 23 -17.27 -2.32 -8.09
C SER A 23 -15.76 -2.25 -7.75
N GLU A 24 -14.89 -2.68 -8.67
CA GLU A 24 -13.46 -2.60 -8.48
C GLU A 24 -12.88 -1.20 -8.75
N GLN A 25 -13.62 -0.28 -9.39
CA GLN A 25 -13.13 1.09 -9.62
C GLN A 25 -12.93 1.86 -8.30
N ARG A 26 -13.87 1.75 -7.36
CA ARG A 26 -13.73 2.38 -6.03
C ARG A 26 -12.60 1.74 -5.22
N SER A 27 -12.46 0.42 -5.37
CA SER A 27 -11.35 -0.33 -4.75
C SER A 27 -10.01 0.09 -5.34
N LYS A 28 -9.94 0.35 -6.65
CA LYS A 28 -8.74 0.81 -7.36
C LYS A 28 -8.29 2.18 -6.91
N ALA A 29 -9.20 3.15 -6.82
CA ALA A 29 -8.89 4.49 -6.32
C ALA A 29 -8.30 4.46 -4.89
N LEU A 30 -8.83 3.59 -4.03
CA LEU A 30 -8.27 3.39 -2.69
C LEU A 30 -6.91 2.69 -2.73
N LEU A 31 -6.74 1.71 -3.62
CA LEU A 31 -5.50 0.96 -3.80
C LEU A 31 -4.37 1.87 -4.29
N ASP A 32 -4.64 2.77 -5.24
CA ASP A 32 -3.71 3.82 -5.68
C ASP A 32 -3.25 4.68 -4.48
N LYS A 33 -4.18 5.11 -3.61
CA LYS A 33 -3.84 5.88 -2.40
C LYS A 33 -3.00 5.06 -1.41
N ILE A 34 -3.35 3.79 -1.20
CA ILE A 34 -2.57 2.84 -0.39
C ILE A 34 -1.16 2.73 -0.94
N GLN A 35 -0.99 2.60 -2.26
CA GLN A 35 0.31 2.48 -2.92
C GLN A 35 1.14 3.75 -2.81
N GLN A 36 0.52 4.92 -2.96
CA GLN A 36 1.20 6.20 -2.79
C GLN A 36 1.75 6.33 -1.37
N VAL A 37 0.91 6.10 -0.35
CA VAL A 37 1.35 6.16 1.05
C VAL A 37 2.42 5.09 1.35
N HIS A 38 2.26 3.90 0.81
CA HIS A 38 3.24 2.82 0.99
C HIS A 38 4.59 3.16 0.35
N SER A 39 4.59 3.74 -0.85
CA SER A 39 5.81 4.14 -1.56
C SER A 39 6.48 5.35 -0.92
N ASP A 40 5.72 6.34 -0.48
CA ASP A 40 6.20 7.51 0.25
C ASP A 40 6.87 7.12 1.58
N SER A 41 6.26 6.16 2.28
CA SER A 41 6.82 5.50 3.45
C SER A 41 8.02 4.58 3.16
N LYS A 42 8.40 4.43 1.89
CA LYS A 42 9.48 3.55 1.46
C LYS A 42 9.24 2.08 1.83
N TYR A 43 7.99 1.66 1.67
CA TYR A 43 7.52 0.30 1.91
C TYR A 43 7.58 -0.13 3.39
N ILE A 44 7.75 0.79 4.32
CA ILE A 44 7.89 0.46 5.76
C ILE A 44 6.52 0.29 6.42
N TYR A 45 5.52 1.08 6.01
CA TYR A 45 4.23 1.09 6.68
C TYR A 45 3.38 -0.14 6.35
N GLY A 46 2.91 -0.80 7.40
CA GLY A 46 1.87 -1.82 7.30
C GLY A 46 0.46 -1.21 7.28
N SER A 47 -0.56 -2.09 7.22
CA SER A 47 -1.97 -1.69 7.21
C SER A 47 -2.39 -0.69 8.29
N PRO A 48 -1.88 -0.72 9.55
CA PRO A 48 -2.32 0.25 10.57
C PRO A 48 -1.88 1.69 10.22
N ARG A 49 -0.62 1.86 9.82
CA ARG A 49 -0.05 3.17 9.50
C ARG A 49 -0.58 3.72 8.18
N ILE A 50 -0.75 2.86 7.18
CA ILE A 50 -1.40 3.25 5.93
C ILE A 50 -2.84 3.71 6.19
N THR A 51 -3.60 3.00 7.03
CA THR A 51 -4.97 3.41 7.38
C THR A 51 -5.00 4.79 8.04
N ALA A 52 -4.08 5.05 8.97
CA ALA A 52 -3.99 6.36 9.62
C ALA A 52 -3.67 7.50 8.63
N GLU A 53 -2.75 7.27 7.69
CA GLU A 53 -2.42 8.24 6.64
C GLU A 53 -3.58 8.46 5.65
N LEU A 54 -4.34 7.40 5.33
CA LEU A 54 -5.56 7.52 4.54
C LEU A 54 -6.61 8.37 5.25
N HIS A 55 -6.81 8.16 6.55
CA HIS A 55 -7.74 8.97 7.37
C HIS A 55 -7.34 10.45 7.38
N LYS A 56 -6.04 10.75 7.51
CA LYS A 56 -5.54 12.14 7.42
C LYS A 56 -5.80 12.79 6.06
N LYS A 57 -5.86 12.00 4.99
CA LYS A 57 -6.21 12.44 3.64
C LYS A 57 -7.73 12.51 3.41
N GLY A 58 -8.55 12.28 4.44
CA GLY A 58 -10.01 12.30 4.35
C GLY A 58 -10.64 10.97 3.93
N GLU A 59 -9.86 9.89 3.78
CA GLU A 59 -10.39 8.57 3.40
C GLU A 59 -10.83 7.81 4.64
N MET A 60 -12.14 7.73 4.88
CA MET A 60 -12.70 6.91 5.96
C MET A 60 -12.79 5.44 5.56
N VAL A 61 -11.70 4.70 5.77
CA VAL A 61 -11.62 3.26 5.45
C VAL A 61 -11.25 2.42 6.66
N SER A 62 -11.81 1.21 6.76
CA SER A 62 -11.48 0.32 7.86
C SER A 62 -10.11 -0.31 7.67
N ARG A 63 -9.36 -0.48 8.78
CA ARG A 63 -8.07 -1.18 8.77
C ARG A 63 -8.19 -2.59 8.17
N SER A 64 -9.28 -3.29 8.45
CA SER A 64 -9.54 -4.63 7.91
C SER A 64 -9.68 -4.62 6.39
N TYR A 65 -10.32 -3.61 5.83
CA TYR A 65 -10.46 -3.45 4.39
C TYR A 65 -9.11 -3.12 3.72
N VAL A 66 -8.33 -2.20 4.30
CA VAL A 66 -6.96 -1.89 3.86
C VAL A 66 -6.08 -3.13 3.93
N ALA A 67 -6.12 -3.88 5.03
CA ALA A 67 -5.36 -5.12 5.19
C ALA A 67 -5.76 -6.19 4.16
N ARG A 68 -7.07 -6.31 3.86
CA ARG A 68 -7.57 -7.22 2.83
C ARG A 68 -7.07 -6.84 1.43
N LEU A 69 -7.10 -5.55 1.09
CA LEU A 69 -6.55 -5.05 -0.17
C LEU A 69 -5.04 -5.30 -0.24
N MET A 70 -4.29 -4.92 0.79
CA MET A 70 -2.84 -5.20 0.85
C MET A 70 -2.54 -6.69 0.66
N LYS A 71 -3.30 -7.58 1.31
CA LYS A 71 -3.14 -9.04 1.17
C LYS A 71 -3.51 -9.55 -0.22
N LYS A 72 -4.65 -9.11 -0.78
CA LYS A 72 -5.10 -9.47 -2.15
C LYS A 72 -4.06 -9.06 -3.19
N HIS A 73 -3.37 -7.95 -2.95
CA HIS A 73 -2.44 -7.32 -3.88
C HIS A 73 -0.96 -7.53 -3.53
N GLY A 74 -0.64 -8.44 -2.60
CA GLY A 74 0.74 -8.78 -2.24
C GLY A 74 1.56 -7.65 -1.61
N ILE A 75 0.91 -6.57 -1.16
CA ILE A 75 1.55 -5.42 -0.52
C ILE A 75 1.94 -5.83 0.90
N ARG A 76 3.24 -5.86 1.17
CA ARG A 76 3.80 -6.20 2.47
C ARG A 76 4.79 -5.13 2.90
N SER A 77 4.79 -4.83 4.20
CA SER A 77 5.77 -3.94 4.79
C SER A 77 7.15 -4.59 4.74
N LYS A 78 8.10 -3.93 4.05
CA LYS A 78 9.52 -4.26 4.01
C LYS A 78 10.24 -3.75 5.27
N VAL A 79 9.71 -4.09 6.45
CA VAL A 79 10.48 -3.89 7.69
C VAL A 79 11.61 -4.91 7.64
N LYS A 80 12.84 -4.44 7.40
CA LYS A 80 14.05 -5.27 7.51
C LYS A 80 14.10 -5.77 8.95
N LYS A 81 13.77 -7.04 9.19
CA LYS A 81 14.03 -7.70 10.46
C LYS A 81 15.54 -7.90 10.51
N ASN A 82 16.26 -6.95 11.11
CA ASN A 82 17.63 -7.22 11.56
C ASN A 82 17.50 -8.29 12.66
N ILE A 83 17.56 -9.55 12.25
CA ILE A 83 18.02 -10.62 13.13
C ILE A 83 19.50 -10.30 13.34
N GLY A 84 19.79 -9.80 14.54
CA GLY A 84 21.16 -9.66 15.04
C GLY A 84 21.74 -11.02 15.39
#